data_AF-A0A9P8PGH4-F1
#
_entry.id   AF-A0A9P8PGH4-F1
#
_cell.length_a   1.000
_cell.length_b   1.000
_cell.length_c   1.000
_cell.angle_alpha   90.00
_cell.angle_beta   90.00
_cell.angle_gamma   90.00
#
_symmetry.space_group_name_H-M   'P 1'
#
loop_
_entity.id
_entity.type
_entity.pdbx_description
1 polymer ?
#
loop_
_entity_poly.entity_id
_entity_poly.type
_entity_poly.pdbx_seq_one_letter_code
_entity_poly.pdbx_strand_id
1 'polypeptide(L)'
;MDNSKVVDSTTSIITKKDVVINSRVMEIFEAEPDLEMYISEASKSTETHNHLQSYIVYTINVGPLTVKRRYSEFETLRTCLIKIFPTVLVPPIPEKQTLASNLTTTTKNIESHFPTANESHASNDPLNLIEYRKRMLAVFLNRCMALPQIKTCRYFLTFLDPETNFSDFLALKETQTLQKLSIYRLAPFDPLLNLDNQLYRTLPLPAASSFSMFPELAGEEQFENFVKFEKKFTKYEAVLDNISKTNKRLVKHFSEMGPDITELGSSFKALSLIQDSDSIENLGRVFDRSLIYNTQLREITNLRFLDKLIELRNFTKIAKKIIQYNRNKAVQLKIVEKSLQDSRAKFKEYQKQEEEIRKIDAMASRATGSATSGNSSAESPLTDAELQSALYVNSKKPFYGKIPGISKLNNVILKYTDSNPDQTRKNRFYNLRLKIYQLERQQEILEEELGKINDEVWDELVRFHEWFRGVLAQIVVDYNRQLGEFIHMNLEAWEGCYNR
;
A
#
# COMPACT_ATOMS: atom_id res chain seq x y z
N MET A 1 43.95 39.56 -32.41
CA MET A 1 43.48 38.28 -32.97
C MET A 1 43.57 37.25 -31.87
N ASP A 2 42.53 36.44 -31.79
CA ASP A 2 41.96 35.70 -30.65
C ASP A 2 42.79 35.31 -29.43
N ASN A 3 42.10 35.50 -28.30
CA ASN A 3 42.45 35.13 -26.95
C ASN A 3 41.33 34.18 -26.48
N SER A 4 41.51 32.87 -26.56
CA SER A 4 40.53 31.91 -26.01
C SER A 4 41.21 30.93 -25.06
N LYS A 5 41.05 31.23 -23.78
CA LYS A 5 41.36 30.37 -22.63
C LYS A 5 40.66 29.02 -22.77
N VAL A 6 41.44 27.95 -22.63
CA VAL A 6 40.98 26.62 -22.24
C VAL A 6 40.44 26.73 -20.81
N VAL A 7 39.12 26.74 -20.69
CA VAL A 7 38.42 26.46 -19.43
C VAL A 7 37.81 25.10 -19.63
N ASP A 8 38.48 24.08 -19.10
CA ASP A 8 37.94 22.73 -19.07
C ASP A 8 36.64 22.74 -18.25
N SER A 9 35.62 22.22 -18.90
CA SER A 9 34.24 22.20 -18.50
C SER A 9 34.04 21.16 -17.40
N THR A 10 34.19 21.56 -16.14
CA THR A 10 33.52 20.87 -15.03
C THR A 10 32.04 21.18 -15.12
N THR A 11 31.29 20.42 -15.91
CA THR A 11 29.83 20.38 -15.83
C THR A 11 29.36 18.98 -16.15
N SER A 12 28.64 18.43 -15.18
CA SER A 12 27.56 17.46 -15.32
C SER A 12 27.90 16.12 -15.96
N ILE A 13 27.71 15.07 -15.17
CA ILE A 13 26.72 14.01 -15.37
C ILE A 13 27.23 12.83 -14.55
N ILE A 14 26.82 12.75 -13.27
CA ILE A 14 26.87 11.48 -12.54
C ILE A 14 25.63 10.72 -12.99
N THR A 15 25.75 10.10 -14.17
CA THR A 15 24.79 9.16 -14.76
C THR A 15 24.77 7.85 -13.98
N LYS A 16 23.57 7.28 -13.84
CA LYS A 16 23.26 5.87 -13.58
C LYS A 16 24.00 5.24 -12.39
N LYS A 17 23.39 5.35 -11.21
CA LYS A 17 23.60 4.39 -10.12
C LYS A 17 22.46 3.37 -10.04
N ASP A 18 21.98 2.90 -11.19
CA ASP A 18 21.58 1.49 -11.28
C ASP A 18 22.86 0.70 -11.44
N VAL A 19 23.55 0.49 -10.32
CA VAL A 19 24.41 -0.70 -10.21
C VAL A 19 23.45 -1.83 -10.55
N VAL A 20 23.67 -2.49 -11.69
CA VAL A 20 23.05 -3.78 -11.99
C VAL A 20 23.26 -4.61 -10.75
N ILE A 21 22.22 -4.74 -9.93
CA ILE A 21 22.31 -5.51 -8.70
C ILE A 21 22.34 -6.92 -9.21
N ASN A 22 23.55 -7.47 -9.35
CA ASN A 22 23.71 -8.87 -9.63
C ASN A 22 23.23 -9.62 -8.39
N SER A 23 21.92 -9.84 -8.36
CA SER A 23 21.21 -10.45 -7.27
C SER A 23 21.13 -11.93 -7.59
N ARG A 24 21.71 -12.77 -6.75
CA ARG A 24 21.53 -14.24 -6.83
C ARG A 24 20.06 -14.64 -6.94
N VAL A 25 19.16 -13.87 -6.32
CA VAL A 25 17.72 -14.11 -6.37
C VAL A 25 17.19 -13.86 -7.79
N MET A 26 17.71 -12.84 -8.49
CA MET A 26 17.39 -12.64 -9.91
C MET A 26 17.94 -13.76 -10.79
N GLU A 27 19.18 -14.20 -10.55
CA GLU A 27 19.77 -15.33 -11.29
C GLU A 27 18.90 -16.60 -11.13
N ILE A 28 18.40 -16.88 -9.92
CA ILE A 28 17.46 -18.00 -9.66
C ILE A 28 16.14 -17.79 -10.42
N PHE A 29 15.58 -16.58 -10.37
CA PHE A 29 14.34 -16.26 -11.08
C PHE A 29 14.44 -16.33 -12.61
N GLU A 30 15.64 -16.21 -13.16
CA GLU A 30 15.94 -16.35 -14.59
C GLU A 30 16.22 -17.81 -14.95
N ALA A 31 16.89 -18.56 -14.07
CA ALA A 31 17.19 -19.97 -14.27
C ALA A 31 15.95 -20.87 -14.13
N GLU A 32 15.03 -20.53 -13.24
CA GLU A 32 13.83 -21.33 -12.92
C GLU A 32 12.56 -20.51 -13.18
N PRO A 33 12.01 -20.53 -14.42
CA PRO A 33 10.82 -19.75 -14.76
C PRO A 33 9.54 -20.22 -14.03
N ASP A 34 9.49 -21.51 -13.69
CA ASP A 34 8.36 -22.15 -12.98
C ASP A 34 8.57 -22.20 -11.45
N LEU A 35 9.51 -21.41 -10.93
CA LEU A 35 9.78 -21.34 -9.50
C LEU A 35 8.51 -20.96 -8.72
N GLU A 36 8.22 -21.70 -7.64
CA GLU A 36 7.19 -21.36 -6.67
C GLU A 36 7.82 -21.21 -5.27
N MET A 37 7.64 -20.03 -4.67
CA MET A 37 8.08 -19.80 -3.29
C MET A 37 7.04 -20.34 -2.31
N TYR A 38 7.51 -20.99 -1.26
CA TYR A 38 6.65 -21.46 -0.17
C TYR A 38 7.29 -21.20 1.18
N ILE A 39 6.46 -21.08 2.21
CA ILE A 39 6.93 -20.92 3.58
C ILE A 39 6.82 -22.28 4.26
N SER A 40 7.95 -22.93 4.54
CA SER A 40 7.97 -24.28 5.13
C SER A 40 7.53 -24.25 6.59
N GLU A 41 8.09 -23.33 7.36
CA GLU A 41 7.97 -23.30 8.82
C GLU A 41 7.60 -21.91 9.35
N ALA A 42 6.92 -21.90 10.49
CA ALA A 42 6.68 -20.72 11.29
C ALA A 42 7.04 -21.03 12.75
N SER A 43 8.07 -20.39 13.29
CA SER A 43 8.60 -20.66 14.63
C SER A 43 8.62 -19.41 15.49
N LYS A 44 8.53 -19.59 16.81
CA LYS A 44 8.66 -18.50 17.78
C LYS A 44 10.12 -18.10 17.92
N SER A 45 10.40 -16.80 17.94
CA SER A 45 11.76 -16.25 18.07
C SER A 45 12.43 -16.77 19.35
N THR A 46 13.64 -17.31 19.21
CA THR A 46 14.47 -17.82 20.31
C THR A 46 15.33 -16.74 20.97
N GLU A 47 15.36 -15.53 20.42
CA GLU A 47 16.12 -14.39 20.96
C GLU A 47 15.47 -13.87 22.26
N THR A 48 16.03 -14.26 23.40
CA THR A 48 15.63 -13.81 24.74
C THR A 48 16.41 -12.59 25.23
N HIS A 49 17.20 -11.95 24.35
CA HIS A 49 17.97 -10.76 24.70
C HIS A 49 17.13 -9.50 24.54
N ASN A 50 16.83 -8.88 25.68
CA ASN A 50 15.95 -7.73 25.91
C ASN A 50 14.47 -8.12 26.01
N HIS A 51 13.75 -7.53 26.97
CA HIS A 51 12.34 -7.72 27.31
C HIS A 51 11.31 -7.43 26.19
N LEU A 52 11.67 -7.67 24.92
CA LEU A 52 10.79 -7.61 23.76
C LEU A 52 9.89 -8.84 23.73
N GLN A 53 8.62 -8.62 23.38
CA GLN A 53 7.68 -9.72 23.14
C GLN A 53 8.23 -10.64 22.04
N SER A 54 8.25 -11.94 22.32
CA SER A 54 8.56 -12.98 21.33
C SER A 54 7.68 -12.81 20.09
N TYR A 55 8.26 -12.98 18.90
CA TYR A 55 7.56 -12.85 17.61
C TYR A 55 7.64 -14.13 16.78
N ILE A 56 6.78 -14.26 15.76
CA ILE A 56 6.80 -15.40 14.83
C ILE A 56 7.70 -15.08 13.64
N VAL A 57 8.60 -16.02 13.32
CA VAL A 57 9.52 -16.00 12.18
C VAL A 57 9.06 -17.03 11.16
N TYR A 58 8.95 -16.61 9.91
CA TYR A 58 8.56 -17.44 8.77
C TYR A 58 9.80 -17.81 7.97
N THR A 59 9.97 -19.10 7.69
CA THR A 59 11.06 -19.65 6.88
C THR A 59 10.60 -19.77 5.43
N ILE A 60 11.06 -18.86 4.58
CA ILE A 60 10.73 -18.76 3.16
C ILE A 60 11.75 -19.58 2.36
N ASN A 61 11.29 -20.43 1.45
CA ASN A 61 12.13 -21.12 0.49
C ASN A 61 11.99 -20.47 -0.89
N VAL A 62 13.13 -20.15 -1.50
CA VAL A 62 13.27 -19.51 -2.81
C VAL A 62 14.28 -20.33 -3.61
N GLY A 63 13.79 -21.40 -4.27
CA GLY A 63 14.64 -22.38 -4.95
C GLY A 63 15.64 -22.99 -3.96
N PRO A 64 16.96 -22.85 -4.17
CA PRO A 64 17.99 -23.36 -3.26
C PRO A 64 18.19 -22.52 -1.99
N LEU A 65 17.57 -21.33 -1.90
CA LEU A 65 17.78 -20.41 -0.78
C LEU A 65 16.69 -20.55 0.29
N THR A 66 17.09 -20.40 1.55
CA THR A 66 16.17 -20.33 2.68
C THR A 66 16.38 -19.03 3.45
N VAL A 67 15.33 -18.23 3.60
CA VAL A 67 15.37 -16.91 4.25
C VAL A 67 14.36 -16.83 5.38
N LYS A 68 14.77 -16.25 6.51
CA LYS A 68 13.90 -16.05 7.68
C LYS A 68 13.45 -14.59 7.77
N ARG A 69 12.14 -14.37 7.85
CA ARG A 69 11.52 -13.04 7.97
C ARG A 69 10.36 -13.05 8.96
N ARG A 70 10.16 -11.97 9.69
CA ARG A 70 8.99 -11.79 10.58
C ARG A 70 7.86 -11.03 9.89
N TYR A 71 6.64 -11.18 10.36
CA TYR A 71 5.45 -10.56 9.75
C TYR A 71 5.56 -9.02 9.58
N SER A 72 6.13 -8.30 10.54
CA SER A 72 6.32 -6.84 10.43
C SER A 72 7.30 -6.42 9.33
N GLU A 73 8.20 -7.31 8.90
CA GLU A 73 9.07 -7.05 7.75
C GLU A 73 8.28 -7.18 6.44
N PHE A 74 7.34 -8.13 6.34
CA PHE A 74 6.40 -8.19 5.21
C PHE A 74 5.51 -6.94 5.13
N GLU A 75 5.01 -6.44 6.28
CA GLU A 75 4.24 -5.19 6.32
C GLU A 75 5.08 -4.00 5.80
N THR A 76 6.34 -3.94 6.22
CA THR A 76 7.26 -2.88 5.84
C THR A 76 7.61 -2.95 4.35
N LEU A 77 7.94 -4.15 3.85
CA LEU A 77 8.18 -4.42 2.43
C LEU A 77 6.98 -3.96 1.60
N ARG A 78 5.78 -4.44 1.94
CA ARG A 78 4.55 -4.07 1.22
C ARG A 78 4.31 -2.57 1.22
N THR A 79 4.53 -1.90 2.36
CA THR A 79 4.40 -0.44 2.47
C THR A 79 5.39 0.28 1.57
N CYS A 80 6.64 -0.19 1.48
CA CYS A 80 7.64 0.35 0.57
C CYS A 80 7.23 0.12 -0.90
N LEU A 81 6.79 -1.09 -1.25
CA LEU A 81 6.33 -1.40 -2.62
C LEU A 81 5.16 -0.52 -3.07
N ILE A 82 4.18 -0.24 -2.20
CA ILE A 82 3.07 0.68 -2.51
C ILE A 82 3.56 2.10 -2.79
N LYS A 83 4.61 2.54 -2.08
CA LYS A 83 5.21 3.86 -2.30
C LYS A 83 6.09 3.92 -3.53
N ILE A 84 6.71 2.80 -3.90
CA ILE A 84 7.58 2.70 -5.07
C ILE A 84 6.74 2.57 -6.35
N PHE A 85 5.62 1.86 -6.29
CA PHE A 85 4.74 1.56 -7.42
C PHE A 85 3.28 1.97 -7.09
N PRO A 86 2.98 3.28 -7.03
CA PRO A 86 1.68 3.76 -6.58
C PRO A 86 0.53 3.47 -7.56
N THR A 87 0.83 3.18 -8.83
CA THR A 87 -0.13 2.84 -9.89
C THR A 87 -0.36 1.34 -10.05
N VAL A 88 0.39 0.49 -9.32
CA VAL A 88 0.33 -0.98 -9.42
C VAL A 88 -0.46 -1.59 -8.27
N LEU A 89 -1.24 -2.64 -8.54
CA LEU A 89 -1.95 -3.42 -7.53
C LEU A 89 -1.01 -4.31 -6.72
N VAL A 90 -0.30 -3.71 -5.75
CA VAL A 90 0.59 -4.43 -4.84
C VAL A 90 -0.21 -5.45 -4.00
N PRO A 91 0.10 -6.77 -4.11
CA PRO A 91 -0.68 -7.84 -3.50
C PRO A 91 -0.96 -7.63 -2.00
N PRO A 92 -2.13 -8.04 -1.49
CA PRO A 92 -2.45 -7.90 -0.07
C PRO A 92 -1.63 -8.88 0.79
N ILE A 93 -1.41 -8.51 2.04
CA ILE A 93 -0.96 -9.42 3.10
C ILE A 93 -2.11 -9.62 4.11
N PRO A 94 -2.16 -10.75 4.82
CA PRO A 94 -3.20 -11.01 5.82
C PRO A 94 -3.15 -9.93 6.92
N GLU A 95 -4.30 -9.45 7.39
CA GLU A 95 -4.35 -8.35 8.36
C GLU A 95 -3.68 -8.70 9.70
N LYS A 96 -3.12 -7.67 10.36
CA LYS A 96 -2.52 -7.80 11.68
C LYS A 96 -3.60 -7.96 12.74
N GLN A 97 -4.09 -9.18 12.90
CA GLN A 97 -4.79 -9.58 14.10
C GLN A 97 -3.79 -9.65 15.26
N THR A 98 -4.05 -8.87 16.30
CA THR A 98 -3.22 -8.79 17.50
C THR A 98 -3.30 -10.12 18.25
N LEU A 99 -2.20 -10.87 18.34
CA LEU A 99 -2.17 -12.13 19.09
C LEU A 99 -2.49 -11.94 20.59
N ALA A 100 -2.37 -10.72 21.10
CA ALA A 100 -2.62 -10.36 22.51
C ALA A 100 -4.11 -10.12 22.85
N SER A 101 -5.01 -9.93 21.89
CA SER A 101 -6.46 -9.78 22.20
C SER A 101 -7.11 -11.09 22.66
N ASN A 102 -6.38 -12.19 22.65
CA ASN A 102 -6.89 -13.52 22.99
C ASN A 102 -6.63 -13.91 24.46
N LEU A 103 -5.95 -13.05 25.25
CA LEU A 103 -5.64 -13.31 26.67
C LEU A 103 -6.54 -12.58 27.66
N THR A 104 -7.41 -11.68 27.20
CA THR A 104 -8.38 -10.98 28.07
C THR A 104 -9.77 -11.05 27.47
N THR A 105 -10.54 -12.05 27.89
CA THR A 105 -12.00 -11.98 27.90
C THR A 105 -12.42 -10.74 28.69
N THR A 106 -12.83 -9.66 28.02
CA THR A 106 -14.02 -8.85 28.36
C THR A 106 -14.18 -7.65 27.43
N THR A 107 -15.42 -7.51 26.94
CA THR A 107 -16.09 -6.30 26.45
C THR A 107 -15.80 -5.76 25.03
N LYS A 108 -16.83 -5.98 24.18
CA LYS A 108 -17.45 -5.08 23.20
C LYS A 108 -16.70 -4.73 21.89
N ASN A 109 -17.25 -5.32 20.83
CA ASN A 109 -17.60 -4.71 19.54
C ASN A 109 -16.51 -3.94 18.78
N ILE A 110 -15.64 -4.66 18.08
CA ILE A 110 -15.31 -4.35 16.68
C ILE A 110 -15.20 -5.68 15.93
N GLU A 111 -16.23 -5.99 15.15
CA GLU A 111 -16.26 -7.10 14.20
C GLU A 111 -15.19 -6.88 13.12
N SER A 112 -14.08 -7.63 13.19
CA SER A 112 -13.23 -7.89 12.02
C SER A 112 -13.45 -9.35 11.61
N HIS A 113 -14.12 -9.52 10.48
CA HIS A 113 -14.60 -10.79 9.94
C HIS A 113 -13.47 -11.75 9.55
N PHE A 114 -12.83 -12.46 10.48
CA PHE A 114 -12.24 -13.78 10.22
C PHE A 114 -12.09 -14.63 11.49
N PRO A 115 -12.91 -15.69 11.61
CA PRO A 115 -12.37 -16.97 12.10
C PRO A 115 -12.69 -18.11 11.12
N THR A 116 -11.77 -19.07 11.05
CA THR A 116 -11.86 -20.38 10.38
C THR A 116 -12.61 -21.36 11.28
N ALA A 117 -13.41 -22.25 10.68
CA ALA A 117 -14.27 -23.18 11.38
C ALA A 117 -13.47 -24.28 12.10
N ASN A 118 -13.42 -24.18 13.43
CA ASN A 118 -13.34 -25.26 14.42
C ASN A 118 -13.71 -24.64 15.77
N GLU A 119 -15.00 -24.62 16.10
CA GLU A 119 -15.47 -24.15 17.42
C GLU A 119 -16.37 -25.19 18.08
N SER A 120 -15.73 -26.21 18.62
CA SER A 120 -15.97 -26.62 20.00
C SER A 120 -14.73 -26.21 20.80
N HIS A 121 -14.86 -25.13 21.60
CA HIS A 121 -13.84 -24.58 22.51
C HIS A 121 -12.54 -23.95 21.95
N ALA A 122 -12.28 -23.93 20.64
CA ALA A 122 -10.99 -23.48 20.06
C ALA A 122 -11.02 -22.11 19.31
N SER A 123 -11.91 -21.20 19.69
CA SER A 123 -12.19 -19.92 19.00
C SER A 123 -11.05 -18.88 18.98
N ASN A 124 -9.86 -19.23 19.47
CA ASN A 124 -8.71 -18.33 19.62
C ASN A 124 -7.36 -19.03 19.42
N ASP A 125 -7.31 -20.16 18.70
CA ASP A 125 -6.07 -20.93 18.62
C ASP A 125 -5.01 -20.23 17.73
N PRO A 126 -3.88 -19.74 18.30
CA PRO A 126 -2.86 -19.01 17.56
C PRO A 126 -2.28 -19.80 16.37
N LEU A 127 -2.34 -21.14 16.44
CA LEU A 127 -1.84 -22.05 15.41
C LEU A 127 -2.61 -21.90 14.08
N ASN A 128 -3.94 -21.77 14.12
CA ASN A 128 -4.76 -21.61 12.92
C ASN A 128 -4.48 -20.28 12.20
N LEU A 129 -4.25 -19.21 12.97
CA LEU A 129 -3.88 -17.91 12.41
C LEU A 129 -2.48 -17.92 11.79
N ILE A 130 -1.52 -18.62 12.41
CA ILE A 130 -0.15 -18.74 11.89
C ILE A 130 -0.16 -19.52 10.57
N GLU A 131 -0.88 -20.63 10.47
CA GLU A 131 -0.99 -21.40 9.22
C GLU A 131 -1.71 -20.61 8.12
N TYR A 132 -2.80 -19.91 8.45
CA TYR A 132 -3.44 -18.99 7.49
C TYR A 132 -2.46 -17.90 7.00
N ARG A 133 -1.70 -17.29 7.91
CA ARG A 133 -0.67 -16.31 7.55
C ARG A 133 0.41 -16.92 6.68
N LYS A 134 0.87 -18.14 7.00
CA LYS A 134 1.88 -18.87 6.21
C LYS A 134 1.44 -19.01 4.75
N ARG A 135 0.21 -19.47 4.52
CA ARG A 135 -0.38 -19.59 3.18
C ARG A 135 -0.49 -18.24 2.47
N MET A 136 -1.09 -17.24 3.12
CA MET A 136 -1.35 -15.94 2.48
C MET A 136 -0.07 -15.13 2.24
N LEU A 137 0.96 -15.28 3.07
CA LEU A 137 2.27 -14.66 2.83
C LEU A 137 3.00 -15.34 1.67
N ALA A 138 2.91 -16.67 1.51
CA ALA A 138 3.42 -17.36 0.33
C ALA A 138 2.72 -16.87 -0.95
N VAL A 139 1.39 -16.74 -0.92
CA VAL A 139 0.62 -16.14 -2.04
C VAL A 139 1.11 -14.73 -2.34
N PHE A 140 1.28 -13.87 -1.32
CA PHE A 140 1.82 -12.52 -1.50
C PHE A 140 3.17 -12.51 -2.22
N LEU A 141 4.10 -13.40 -1.84
CA LEU A 141 5.42 -13.49 -2.45
C LEU A 141 5.33 -13.91 -3.93
N ASN A 142 4.59 -14.97 -4.23
CA ASN A 142 4.44 -15.45 -5.61
C ASN A 142 3.72 -14.42 -6.49
N ARG A 143 2.72 -13.71 -5.96
CA ARG A 143 2.06 -12.60 -6.68
C ARG A 143 3.02 -11.43 -6.93
N CYS A 144 3.89 -11.10 -5.97
CA CYS A 144 4.92 -10.08 -6.16
C CYS A 144 5.93 -10.49 -7.24
N MET A 145 6.36 -11.76 -7.25
CA MET A 145 7.28 -12.29 -8.26
C MET A 145 6.66 -12.31 -9.68
N ALA A 146 5.35 -12.53 -9.79
CA ALA A 146 4.64 -12.48 -11.06
C ALA A 146 4.52 -11.06 -11.66
N LEU A 147 4.75 -10.00 -10.86
CA LEU A 147 4.69 -8.61 -11.32
C LEU A 147 6.08 -8.15 -11.78
N PRO A 148 6.31 -7.84 -13.07
CA PRO A 148 7.66 -7.55 -13.59
C PRO A 148 8.39 -6.43 -12.86
N GLN A 149 7.67 -5.37 -12.50
CA GLN A 149 8.22 -4.21 -11.80
C GLN A 149 8.65 -4.53 -10.35
N ILE A 150 7.93 -5.42 -9.67
CA ILE A 150 8.24 -5.83 -8.29
C ILE A 150 9.31 -6.91 -8.30
N LYS A 151 9.28 -7.84 -9.26
CA LYS A 151 10.25 -8.92 -9.44
C LYS A 151 11.69 -8.40 -9.45
N THR A 152 11.94 -7.30 -10.15
CA THR A 152 13.27 -6.67 -10.29
C THR A 152 13.57 -5.62 -9.21
N CYS A 153 12.63 -5.34 -8.31
CA CYS A 153 12.78 -4.28 -7.31
C CYS A 153 13.80 -4.67 -6.22
N ARG A 154 14.77 -3.80 -5.96
CA ARG A 154 15.79 -3.98 -4.91
C ARG A 154 15.21 -4.36 -3.55
N TYR A 155 14.09 -3.77 -3.15
CA TYR A 155 13.45 -4.05 -1.86
C TYR A 155 12.96 -5.50 -1.77
N PHE A 156 12.38 -6.02 -2.86
CA PHE A 156 11.89 -7.40 -2.93
C PHE A 156 13.05 -8.39 -3.00
N LEU A 157 14.06 -8.10 -3.83
CA LEU A 157 15.26 -8.94 -3.96
C LEU A 157 16.05 -9.03 -2.65
N THR A 158 16.27 -7.90 -1.97
CA THR A 158 16.96 -7.87 -0.66
C THR A 158 16.14 -8.59 0.41
N PHE A 159 14.80 -8.49 0.35
CA PHE A 159 13.94 -9.22 1.28
C PHE A 159 14.10 -10.75 1.14
N LEU A 160 14.36 -11.25 -0.07
CA LEU A 160 14.52 -12.67 -0.39
C LEU A 160 15.98 -13.16 -0.37
N ASP A 161 16.93 -12.32 -0.01
CA ASP A 161 18.35 -12.69 0.05
C ASP A 161 18.76 -13.07 1.49
N PRO A 162 19.24 -14.31 1.74
CA PRO A 162 19.68 -14.75 3.07
C PRO A 162 20.93 -14.04 3.57
N GLU A 163 21.79 -13.52 2.69
CA GLU A 163 23.04 -12.85 3.11
C GLU A 163 22.83 -11.40 3.53
N THR A 164 21.68 -10.83 3.19
CA THR A 164 21.35 -9.45 3.56
C THR A 164 20.50 -9.41 4.83
N ASN A 165 20.94 -8.61 5.79
CA ASN A 165 20.10 -8.25 6.92
C ASN A 165 19.07 -7.20 6.48
N PHE A 166 17.81 -7.62 6.38
CA PHE A 166 16.74 -6.74 5.93
C PHE A 166 16.52 -5.57 6.89
N SER A 167 16.70 -5.74 8.19
CA SER A 167 16.56 -4.65 9.16
C SER A 167 17.65 -3.58 8.98
N ASP A 168 18.89 -3.98 8.69
CA ASP A 168 19.98 -3.04 8.39
C ASP A 168 19.74 -2.32 7.05
N PHE A 169 19.22 -3.04 6.05
CA PHE A 169 18.78 -2.44 4.79
C PHE A 169 17.69 -1.38 5.01
N LEU A 170 16.71 -1.66 5.88
CA LEU A 170 15.68 -0.69 6.24
C LEU A 170 16.23 0.54 6.99
N ALA A 171 17.36 0.40 7.68
CA ALA A 171 18.01 1.49 8.39
C ALA A 171 18.74 2.47 7.46
N LEU A 172 18.95 2.13 6.18
CA LEU A 172 19.55 3.02 5.19
C LEU A 172 18.74 4.32 5.04
N LYS A 173 19.44 5.45 4.86
CA LYS A 173 18.84 6.80 4.80
C LYS A 173 17.76 6.90 3.72
N GLU A 174 17.98 6.30 2.55
CA GLU A 174 17.04 6.28 1.42
C GLU A 174 15.72 5.61 1.84
N THR A 175 15.81 4.43 2.45
CA THR A 175 14.65 3.66 2.92
C THR A 175 13.90 4.37 4.05
N GLN A 176 14.62 4.92 5.04
CA GLN A 176 13.98 5.71 6.09
C GLN A 176 13.24 6.93 5.53
N THR A 177 13.81 7.58 4.50
CA THR A 177 13.20 8.74 3.84
C THR A 177 11.93 8.33 3.10
N LEU A 178 11.99 7.24 2.30
CA LEU A 178 10.83 6.66 1.62
C LEU A 178 9.71 6.34 2.62
N GLN A 179 10.04 5.72 3.75
CA GLN A 179 9.06 5.33 4.78
C GLN A 179 8.41 6.54 5.47
N LYS A 180 9.14 7.63 5.69
CA LYS A 180 8.61 8.85 6.34
C LYS A 180 7.77 9.71 5.39
N LEU A 181 8.09 9.74 4.11
CA LEU A 181 7.38 10.57 3.14
C LEU A 181 5.97 10.05 2.85
N SER A 182 5.02 10.95 2.61
CA SER A 182 3.71 10.58 2.09
C SER A 182 3.83 10.15 0.63
N ILE A 183 3.00 9.20 0.19
CA ILE A 183 2.92 8.78 -1.21
C ILE A 183 2.60 9.94 -2.17
N TYR A 184 1.93 10.99 -1.68
CA TYR A 184 1.63 12.20 -2.45
C TYR A 184 2.79 13.19 -2.54
N ARG A 185 3.90 12.93 -1.85
CA ARG A 185 5.15 13.71 -1.87
C ARG A 185 6.31 12.93 -2.47
N LEU A 186 6.00 11.82 -3.12
CA LEU A 186 6.91 11.04 -3.94
C LEU A 186 6.55 11.25 -5.40
N ALA A 187 7.55 11.13 -6.27
CA ALA A 187 7.31 11.01 -7.69
C ALA A 187 6.48 9.73 -7.95
N PRO A 188 5.44 9.78 -8.79
CA PRO A 188 4.62 8.62 -9.14
C PRO A 188 5.42 7.56 -9.91
N PHE A 189 6.38 8.01 -10.72
CA PHE A 189 7.30 7.19 -11.50
C PHE A 189 8.72 7.43 -10.98
N ASP A 190 9.48 6.36 -10.77
CA ASP A 190 10.84 6.39 -10.23
C ASP A 190 11.04 7.20 -8.93
N PRO A 191 10.24 6.91 -7.87
CA PRO A 191 10.32 7.64 -6.60
C PRO A 191 11.68 7.56 -5.93
N LEU A 192 12.43 6.47 -6.13
CA LEU A 192 13.75 6.26 -5.53
C LEU A 192 14.79 7.25 -6.08
N LEU A 193 14.74 7.55 -7.39
CA LEU A 193 15.62 8.53 -8.03
C LEU A 193 15.29 9.97 -7.60
N ASN A 194 14.03 10.21 -7.25
CA ASN A 194 13.51 11.53 -6.90
C ASN A 194 13.37 11.78 -5.39
N LEU A 195 13.95 10.92 -4.53
CA LEU A 195 13.78 11.02 -3.08
C LEU A 195 14.18 12.39 -2.52
N ASP A 196 15.26 13.00 -3.02
CA ASP A 196 15.79 14.29 -2.55
C ASP A 196 15.23 15.52 -3.27
N ASN A 197 14.37 15.32 -4.27
CA ASN A 197 13.75 16.40 -5.02
C ASN A 197 12.75 17.19 -4.13
N GLN A 198 13.09 18.45 -3.86
CA GLN A 198 12.33 19.31 -2.95
C GLN A 198 10.96 19.71 -3.50
N LEU A 199 10.77 19.69 -4.83
CA LEU A 199 9.48 20.02 -5.46
C LEU A 199 8.42 19.02 -5.02
N TYR A 200 8.70 17.71 -5.11
CA TYR A 200 7.79 16.67 -4.63
C TYR A 200 7.60 16.72 -3.11
N ARG A 201 8.68 16.88 -2.33
CA ARG A 201 8.61 16.92 -0.84
C ARG A 201 7.75 18.05 -0.30
N THR A 202 7.63 19.13 -1.05
CA THR A 202 6.86 20.33 -0.67
C THR A 202 5.48 20.39 -1.29
N LEU A 203 5.05 19.34 -2.02
CA LEU A 203 3.68 19.25 -2.53
C LEU A 203 2.65 19.27 -1.38
N PRO A 204 1.49 19.91 -1.59
CA PRO A 204 0.42 19.95 -0.62
C PRO A 204 -0.17 18.54 -0.42
N LEU A 205 -0.56 18.20 0.81
CA LEU A 205 -1.19 16.92 1.09
C LEU A 205 -2.71 17.06 0.92
N PRO A 206 -3.35 16.24 0.08
CA PRO A 206 -4.80 16.23 -0.02
C PRO A 206 -5.41 15.69 1.29
N ALA A 207 -6.35 16.44 1.86
CA ALA A 207 -7.13 16.00 3.01
C ALA A 207 -8.37 15.23 2.53
N ALA A 208 -9.00 14.45 3.42
CA ALA A 208 -10.20 13.67 3.08
C ALA A 208 -11.36 14.55 2.56
N SER A 209 -11.46 15.80 3.02
CA SER A 209 -12.44 16.79 2.57
C SER A 209 -11.99 17.64 1.39
N SER A 210 -10.76 17.48 0.88
CA SER A 210 -10.26 18.35 -0.20
C SER A 210 -11.03 18.17 -1.50
N PHE A 211 -11.57 16.97 -1.77
CA PHE A 211 -12.36 16.71 -2.98
C PHE A 211 -13.62 17.58 -3.07
N SER A 212 -14.30 17.86 -1.96
CA SER A 212 -15.51 18.69 -1.98
C SER A 212 -15.24 20.17 -2.28
N MET A 213 -13.98 20.60 -2.26
CA MET A 213 -13.59 21.96 -2.64
C MET A 213 -13.54 22.15 -4.17
N PHE A 214 -13.54 21.04 -4.94
CA PHE A 214 -13.37 21.02 -6.40
C PHE A 214 -14.44 20.11 -7.05
N PRO A 215 -15.73 20.48 -6.95
CA PRO A 215 -16.83 19.66 -7.48
C PRO A 215 -16.76 19.43 -8.99
N GLU A 216 -16.10 20.31 -9.75
CA GLU A 216 -15.89 20.20 -11.18
C GLU A 216 -15.20 18.89 -11.60
N LEU A 217 -14.31 18.35 -10.76
CA LEU A 217 -13.64 17.07 -11.01
C LEU A 217 -14.64 15.91 -11.14
N ALA A 218 -15.80 15.99 -10.47
CA ALA A 218 -16.79 14.92 -10.51
C ALA A 218 -17.47 14.79 -11.89
N GLY A 219 -17.44 15.84 -12.72
CA GLY A 219 -18.05 15.86 -14.05
C GLY A 219 -17.11 15.42 -15.18
N GLU A 220 -15.83 15.18 -14.89
CA GLU A 220 -14.91 14.69 -15.92
C GLU A 220 -15.18 13.19 -16.19
N GLU A 221 -15.24 12.82 -17.47
CA GLU A 221 -15.57 11.47 -17.92
C GLU A 221 -14.69 10.39 -17.25
N GLN A 222 -13.40 10.70 -17.08
CA GLN A 222 -12.46 9.81 -16.43
C GLN A 222 -12.82 9.52 -14.97
N PHE A 223 -13.21 10.53 -14.20
CA PHE A 223 -13.66 10.36 -12.82
C PHE A 223 -14.94 9.53 -12.74
N GLU A 224 -15.89 9.77 -13.65
CA GLU A 224 -17.10 8.95 -13.72
C GLU A 224 -16.76 7.48 -13.98
N ASN A 225 -15.79 7.21 -14.87
CA ASN A 225 -15.35 5.86 -15.20
C ASN A 225 -14.68 5.16 -14.00
N PHE A 226 -13.85 5.86 -13.24
CA PHE A 226 -13.30 5.32 -11.98
C PHE A 226 -14.39 5.06 -10.93
N VAL A 227 -15.38 5.95 -10.80
CA VAL A 227 -16.52 5.75 -9.90
C VAL A 227 -17.35 4.52 -10.30
N LYS A 228 -17.50 4.23 -11.60
CA LYS A 228 -18.14 2.98 -12.07
C LYS A 228 -17.37 1.75 -11.57
N PHE A 229 -16.03 1.75 -11.63
CA PHE A 229 -15.21 0.69 -11.05
C PHE A 229 -15.38 0.57 -9.54
N GLU A 230 -15.32 1.67 -8.78
CA GLU A 230 -15.49 1.64 -7.32
C GLU A 230 -16.85 1.05 -6.90
N LYS A 231 -17.93 1.47 -7.56
CA LYS A 231 -19.28 0.94 -7.32
C LYS A 231 -19.34 -0.56 -7.61
N LYS A 232 -18.72 -1.00 -8.70
CA LYS A 232 -18.66 -2.42 -9.09
C LYS A 232 -17.88 -3.24 -8.08
N PHE A 233 -16.69 -2.80 -7.67
CA PHE A 233 -15.86 -3.47 -6.67
C PHE A 233 -16.50 -3.52 -5.29
N THR A 234 -17.27 -2.49 -4.92
CA THR A 234 -18.05 -2.49 -3.67
C THR A 234 -19.16 -3.55 -3.70
N LYS A 235 -19.84 -3.72 -4.84
CA LYS A 235 -20.82 -4.81 -5.02
C LYS A 235 -20.16 -6.18 -4.94
N TYR A 236 -19.00 -6.37 -5.57
CA TYR A 236 -18.25 -7.62 -5.46
C TYR A 236 -17.86 -7.92 -4.02
N GLU A 237 -17.34 -6.96 -3.28
CA GLU A 237 -16.96 -7.13 -1.87
C GLU A 237 -18.15 -7.62 -1.01
N ALA A 238 -19.31 -6.98 -1.13
CA ALA A 238 -20.51 -7.37 -0.39
C ALA A 238 -20.96 -8.80 -0.70
N VAL A 239 -20.96 -9.20 -1.98
CA VAL A 239 -21.37 -10.55 -2.39
C VAL A 239 -20.34 -11.59 -1.94
N LEU A 240 -19.04 -11.33 -2.13
CA LEU A 240 -17.97 -12.23 -1.71
C LEU A 240 -17.94 -12.43 -0.19
N ASP A 241 -18.21 -11.39 0.60
CA ASP A 241 -18.34 -11.51 2.05
C ASP A 241 -19.55 -12.37 2.45
N ASN A 242 -20.69 -12.21 1.77
CA ASN A 242 -21.88 -13.03 2.03
C ASN A 242 -21.64 -14.51 1.69
N ILE A 243 -20.98 -14.79 0.56
CA ILE A 243 -20.57 -16.17 0.19
C ILE A 243 -19.64 -16.73 1.25
N SER A 244 -18.60 -15.99 1.63
CA SER A 244 -17.62 -16.40 2.64
C SER A 244 -18.27 -16.72 3.99
N LYS A 245 -19.20 -15.88 4.46
CA LYS A 245 -19.95 -16.10 5.71
C LYS A 245 -20.83 -17.35 5.62
N THR A 246 -21.51 -17.54 4.50
CA THR A 246 -22.39 -18.70 4.30
C THR A 246 -21.58 -19.99 4.23
N ASN A 247 -20.46 -19.97 3.51
CA ASN A 247 -19.52 -21.08 3.43
C ASN A 247 -19.02 -21.51 4.82
N LYS A 248 -18.66 -20.55 5.68
CA LYS A 248 -18.24 -20.84 7.05
C LYS A 248 -19.33 -21.52 7.87
N ARG A 249 -20.58 -21.07 7.77
CA ARG A 249 -21.71 -21.74 8.44
C ARG A 249 -21.90 -23.16 7.93
N LEU A 250 -21.79 -23.37 6.62
CA LEU A 250 -21.88 -24.69 6.01
C LEU A 250 -20.79 -25.64 6.55
N VAL A 251 -19.53 -25.20 6.58
CA VAL A 251 -18.42 -25.98 7.15
C VAL A 251 -18.66 -26.30 8.62
N LYS A 252 -19.18 -25.34 9.41
CA LYS A 252 -19.55 -25.55 10.81
C LYS A 252 -20.59 -26.67 10.95
N HIS A 253 -21.68 -26.61 10.17
CA HIS A 253 -22.72 -27.66 10.22
C HIS A 253 -22.19 -29.04 9.82
N PHE A 254 -21.34 -29.13 8.79
CA PHE A 254 -20.67 -30.40 8.45
C PHE A 254 -19.73 -30.91 9.54
N SER A 255 -19.19 -30.04 10.39
CA SER A 255 -18.38 -30.43 11.53
C SER A 255 -19.26 -30.93 12.68
N GLU A 256 -20.36 -30.24 12.95
CA GLU A 256 -21.34 -30.59 14.00
C GLU A 256 -22.06 -31.90 13.70
N MET A 257 -22.26 -32.25 12.41
CA MET A 257 -22.86 -33.52 11.99
C MET A 257 -21.91 -34.74 12.16
N GLY A 258 -20.60 -34.52 12.32
CA GLY A 258 -19.61 -35.59 12.40
C GLY A 258 -19.80 -36.58 13.56
N PRO A 259 -20.00 -36.10 14.81
CA PRO A 259 -20.31 -36.94 15.96
C PRO A 259 -21.54 -37.82 15.75
N ASP A 260 -22.65 -37.25 15.25
CA ASP A 260 -23.90 -37.98 15.04
C ASP A 260 -23.72 -39.11 14.00
N ILE A 261 -23.00 -38.84 12.91
CA ILE A 261 -22.66 -39.86 11.89
C ILE A 261 -21.84 -41.00 12.51
N THR A 262 -20.89 -40.66 13.40
CA THR A 262 -20.02 -41.63 14.07
C THR A 262 -20.81 -42.51 15.04
N GLU A 263 -21.69 -41.91 15.83
CA GLU A 263 -22.54 -42.61 16.78
C GLU A 263 -23.52 -43.55 16.06
N LEU A 264 -24.13 -43.09 14.97
CA LEU A 264 -25.05 -43.90 14.17
C LEU A 264 -24.33 -45.09 13.50
N GLY A 265 -23.15 -44.86 12.90
CA GLY A 265 -22.34 -45.93 12.32
C GLY A 265 -21.92 -46.97 13.37
N SER A 266 -21.55 -46.52 14.57
CA SER A 266 -21.20 -47.41 15.70
C SER A 266 -22.41 -48.22 16.18
N SER A 267 -23.58 -47.60 16.23
CA SER A 267 -24.84 -48.25 16.64
C SER A 267 -25.26 -49.34 15.65
N PHE A 268 -25.14 -49.10 14.34
CA PHE A 268 -25.41 -50.13 13.33
C PHE A 268 -24.41 -51.29 13.43
N LYS A 269 -23.12 -51.04 13.64
CA LYS A 269 -22.15 -52.12 13.86
C LYS A 269 -22.48 -52.93 15.11
N ALA A 270 -22.86 -52.28 16.22
CA ALA A 270 -23.28 -52.97 17.43
C ALA A 270 -24.52 -53.84 17.19
N LEU A 271 -25.51 -53.33 16.45
CA LEU A 271 -26.69 -54.11 16.06
C LEU A 271 -26.33 -55.30 15.16
N SER A 272 -25.37 -55.14 14.25
CA SER A 272 -24.90 -56.23 13.38
C SER A 272 -24.31 -57.40 14.19
N LEU A 273 -23.62 -57.11 15.30
CA LEU A 273 -23.07 -58.13 16.20
C LEU A 273 -24.17 -58.87 16.98
N ILE A 274 -25.28 -58.20 17.29
CA ILE A 274 -26.42 -58.81 17.99
C ILE A 274 -27.22 -59.71 17.04
N GLN A 275 -27.40 -59.27 15.80
CA GLN A 275 -28.22 -59.98 14.80
C GLN A 275 -27.43 -60.94 13.90
N ASP A 276 -26.10 -60.94 14.01
CA ASP A 276 -25.18 -61.69 13.13
C ASP A 276 -25.47 -61.39 11.64
N SER A 277 -25.48 -60.09 11.28
CA SER A 277 -25.91 -59.62 9.96
C SER A 277 -24.88 -58.74 9.25
N ASP A 278 -24.26 -59.30 8.20
CA ASP A 278 -23.29 -58.60 7.34
C ASP A 278 -23.89 -57.37 6.65
N SER A 279 -25.17 -57.41 6.25
CA SER A 279 -25.85 -56.28 5.62
C SER A 279 -25.96 -55.07 6.56
N ILE A 280 -26.20 -55.31 7.86
CA ILE A 280 -26.25 -54.26 8.89
C ILE A 280 -24.84 -53.74 9.20
N GLU A 281 -23.82 -54.61 9.19
CA GLU A 281 -22.43 -54.18 9.35
C GLU A 281 -21.99 -53.26 8.19
N ASN A 282 -22.36 -53.62 6.96
CA ASN A 282 -22.10 -52.82 5.76
C ASN A 282 -22.72 -51.42 5.87
N LEU A 283 -23.93 -51.29 6.42
CA LEU A 283 -24.55 -50.00 6.67
C LEU A 283 -23.72 -49.15 7.65
N GLY A 284 -23.21 -49.76 8.73
CA GLY A 284 -22.29 -49.10 9.66
C GLY A 284 -21.01 -48.60 8.97
N ARG A 285 -20.44 -49.39 8.05
CA ARG A 285 -19.24 -49.00 7.27
C ARG A 285 -19.51 -47.84 6.31
N VAL A 286 -20.72 -47.70 5.76
CA VAL A 286 -21.09 -46.55 4.91
C VAL A 286 -21.06 -45.24 5.70
N PHE A 287 -21.55 -45.25 6.94
CA PHE A 287 -21.49 -44.06 7.80
C PHE A 287 -20.05 -43.65 8.11
N ASP A 288 -19.12 -44.59 8.36
CA ASP A 288 -17.70 -44.26 8.52
C ASP A 288 -17.11 -43.60 7.26
N ARG A 289 -17.43 -44.13 6.08
CA ARG A 289 -16.97 -43.57 4.80
C ARG A 289 -17.51 -42.15 4.59
N SER A 290 -18.79 -41.96 4.90
CA SER A 290 -19.46 -40.65 4.81
C SER A 290 -18.79 -39.62 5.73
N LEU A 291 -18.31 -40.02 6.91
CA LEU A 291 -17.54 -39.15 7.80
C LEU A 291 -16.20 -38.70 7.19
N ILE A 292 -15.48 -39.62 6.55
CA ILE A 292 -14.21 -39.31 5.86
C ILE A 292 -14.46 -38.31 4.74
N TYR A 293 -15.47 -38.56 3.89
CA TYR A 293 -15.81 -37.68 2.77
C TYR A 293 -16.28 -36.31 3.24
N ASN A 294 -17.08 -36.23 4.31
CA ASN A 294 -17.46 -34.95 4.92
C ASN A 294 -16.24 -34.17 5.41
N THR A 295 -15.26 -34.86 6.00
CA THR A 295 -14.03 -34.24 6.47
C THR A 295 -13.20 -33.68 5.32
N GLN A 296 -13.05 -34.43 4.24
CA GLN A 296 -12.35 -33.98 3.03
C GLN A 296 -13.06 -32.77 2.39
N LEU A 297 -14.40 -32.80 2.28
CA LEU A 297 -15.17 -31.68 1.74
C LEU A 297 -14.96 -30.41 2.58
N ARG A 298 -14.96 -30.52 3.92
CA ARG A 298 -14.70 -29.40 4.83
C ARG A 298 -13.32 -28.79 4.58
N GLU A 299 -12.26 -29.61 4.51
CA GLU A 299 -10.90 -29.12 4.27
C GLU A 299 -10.78 -28.39 2.92
N ILE A 300 -11.29 -29.01 1.86
CA ILE A 300 -11.22 -28.46 0.50
C ILE A 300 -11.97 -27.13 0.41
N THR A 301 -13.19 -27.08 0.95
CA THR A 301 -14.06 -25.91 0.93
C THR A 301 -13.55 -24.77 1.82
N ASN A 302 -12.82 -25.09 2.88
CA ASN A 302 -12.29 -24.10 3.82
C ASN A 302 -10.89 -23.59 3.43
N LEU A 303 -10.00 -24.43 2.91
CA LEU A 303 -8.60 -24.05 2.66
C LEU A 303 -8.34 -23.58 1.23
N ARG A 304 -9.06 -24.10 0.23
CA ARG A 304 -8.81 -23.78 -1.19
C ARG A 304 -9.79 -22.76 -1.76
N PHE A 305 -11.06 -22.87 -1.38
CA PHE A 305 -12.11 -21.99 -1.87
C PHE A 305 -12.15 -20.67 -1.10
N LEU A 306 -12.27 -20.73 0.22
CA LEU A 306 -12.41 -19.54 1.06
C LEU A 306 -11.19 -18.61 0.97
N ASP A 307 -9.97 -19.15 1.02
CA ASP A 307 -8.73 -18.37 0.92
C ASP A 307 -8.68 -17.56 -0.39
N LYS A 308 -9.05 -18.17 -1.53
CA LYS A 308 -9.11 -17.47 -2.82
C LYS A 308 -10.20 -16.37 -2.86
N LEU A 309 -11.36 -16.60 -2.25
CA LEU A 309 -12.40 -15.56 -2.16
C LEU A 309 -11.94 -14.37 -1.31
N ILE A 310 -11.25 -14.65 -0.21
CA ILE A 310 -10.68 -13.62 0.67
C ILE A 310 -9.61 -12.81 -0.07
N GLU A 311 -8.73 -13.48 -0.82
CA GLU A 311 -7.73 -12.85 -1.67
C GLU A 311 -8.41 -11.89 -2.67
N LEU A 312 -9.37 -12.38 -3.46
CA LEU A 312 -10.11 -11.56 -4.43
C LEU A 312 -10.76 -10.34 -3.80
N ARG A 313 -11.43 -10.53 -2.65
CA ARG A 313 -12.04 -9.42 -1.90
C ARG A 313 -11.00 -8.43 -1.39
N ASN A 314 -9.83 -8.88 -0.94
CA ASN A 314 -8.78 -7.96 -0.51
C ASN A 314 -8.20 -7.16 -1.67
N PHE A 315 -8.09 -7.76 -2.87
CA PHE A 315 -7.71 -7.03 -4.07
C PHE A 315 -8.72 -5.95 -4.47
N THR A 316 -10.03 -6.16 -4.28
CA THR A 316 -11.02 -5.09 -4.54
C THR A 316 -10.80 -3.87 -3.62
N LYS A 317 -10.39 -4.08 -2.36
CA LYS A 317 -9.99 -3.00 -1.46
C LYS A 317 -8.74 -2.26 -1.96
N ILE A 318 -7.78 -2.96 -2.55
CA ILE A 318 -6.57 -2.35 -3.11
C ILE A 318 -6.91 -1.54 -4.36
N ALA A 319 -7.74 -2.06 -5.25
CA ALA A 319 -8.21 -1.32 -6.43
C ALA A 319 -8.86 0.02 -6.06
N LYS A 320 -9.72 0.03 -5.04
CA LYS A 320 -10.29 1.28 -4.51
C LYS A 320 -9.22 2.25 -3.95
N LYS A 321 -8.15 1.75 -3.33
CA LYS A 321 -7.04 2.60 -2.85
C LYS A 321 -6.25 3.23 -3.99
N ILE A 322 -6.07 2.53 -5.11
CA ILE A 322 -5.41 3.10 -6.30
C ILE A 322 -6.30 4.18 -6.93
N ILE A 323 -7.60 3.94 -7.04
CA ILE A 323 -8.55 4.96 -7.51
C ILE A 323 -8.50 6.19 -6.59
N GLN A 324 -8.48 5.99 -5.28
CA GLN A 324 -8.32 7.07 -4.31
C GLN A 324 -6.99 7.82 -4.46
N TYR A 325 -5.90 7.11 -4.76
CA TYR A 325 -4.60 7.73 -5.04
C TYR A 325 -4.67 8.64 -6.28
N ASN A 326 -5.20 8.13 -7.38
CA ASN A 326 -5.40 8.87 -8.63
C ASN A 326 -6.24 10.14 -8.40
N ARG A 327 -7.41 9.99 -7.75
CA ARG A 327 -8.28 11.12 -7.38
C ARG A 327 -7.57 12.17 -6.53
N ASN A 328 -6.79 11.73 -5.55
CA ASN A 328 -6.05 12.63 -4.68
C ASN A 328 -4.91 13.36 -5.42
N LYS A 329 -4.36 12.78 -6.50
CA LYS A 329 -3.39 13.46 -7.36
C LYS A 329 -4.02 14.58 -8.19
N ALA A 330 -5.21 14.36 -8.74
CA ALA A 330 -5.95 15.44 -9.40
C ALA A 330 -6.36 16.56 -8.42
N VAL A 331 -6.83 16.19 -7.23
CA VAL A 331 -7.11 17.18 -6.16
C VAL A 331 -5.84 17.95 -5.76
N GLN A 332 -4.69 17.27 -5.68
CA GLN A 332 -3.40 17.89 -5.38
C GLN A 332 -3.04 18.96 -6.43
N LEU A 333 -3.25 18.69 -7.73
CA LEU A 333 -3.09 19.66 -8.81
C LEU A 333 -3.99 20.88 -8.61
N LYS A 334 -5.29 20.68 -8.35
CA LYS A 334 -6.24 21.79 -8.10
C LYS A 334 -5.87 22.64 -6.88
N ILE A 335 -5.32 22.04 -5.83
CA ILE A 335 -4.81 22.80 -4.67
C ILE A 335 -3.62 23.67 -5.08
N VAL A 336 -2.70 23.15 -5.90
CA VAL A 336 -1.53 23.91 -6.39
C VAL A 336 -1.99 25.06 -7.30
N GLU A 337 -2.88 24.80 -8.27
CA GLU A 337 -3.46 25.82 -9.16
C GLU A 337 -4.08 26.98 -8.35
N LYS A 338 -4.93 26.66 -7.36
CA LYS A 338 -5.56 27.65 -6.50
C LYS A 338 -4.52 28.44 -5.69
N SER A 339 -3.55 27.75 -5.08
CA SER A 339 -2.48 28.41 -4.32
C SER A 339 -1.63 29.32 -5.20
N LEU A 340 -1.42 28.96 -6.47
CA LEU A 340 -0.69 29.76 -7.44
C LEU A 340 -1.48 31.01 -7.80
N GLN A 341 -2.78 30.87 -8.09
CA GLN A 341 -3.67 32.00 -8.35
C GLN A 341 -3.69 32.99 -7.18
N ASP A 342 -3.84 32.49 -5.95
CA ASP A 342 -3.81 33.32 -4.74
C ASP A 342 -2.46 34.03 -4.55
N SER A 343 -1.35 33.34 -4.85
CA SER A 343 0.00 33.92 -4.72
C SER A 343 0.26 34.99 -5.79
N ARG A 344 -0.17 34.75 -7.04
CA ARG A 344 -0.11 35.73 -8.13
C ARG A 344 -0.97 36.97 -7.83
N ALA A 345 -2.17 36.78 -7.27
CA ALA A 345 -3.02 37.89 -6.84
C ALA A 345 -2.35 38.74 -5.75
N LYS A 346 -1.77 38.10 -4.72
CA LYS A 346 -0.99 38.78 -3.67
C LYS A 346 0.24 39.50 -4.22
N PHE A 347 0.93 38.90 -5.18
CA PHE A 347 2.11 39.51 -5.80
C PHE A 347 1.74 40.78 -6.57
N LYS A 348 0.65 40.74 -7.34
CA LYS A 348 0.13 41.92 -8.04
C LYS A 348 -0.26 43.04 -7.07
N GLU A 349 -0.85 42.68 -5.93
CA GLU A 349 -1.20 43.65 -4.89
C GLU A 349 0.03 44.28 -4.24
N TYR A 350 1.03 43.47 -3.87
CA TYR A 350 2.30 43.97 -3.33
C TYR A 350 3.07 44.82 -4.34
N GLN A 351 3.04 44.46 -5.62
CA GLN A 351 3.68 45.24 -6.68
C GLN A 351 3.07 46.65 -6.78
N LYS A 352 1.73 46.76 -6.70
CA LYS A 352 1.06 48.07 -6.68
C LYS A 352 1.45 48.89 -5.46
N GLN A 353 1.48 48.28 -4.28
CA GLN A 353 1.90 48.95 -3.03
C GLN A 353 3.35 49.45 -3.12
N GLU A 354 4.25 48.67 -3.73
CA GLU A 354 5.64 49.06 -3.92
C GLU A 354 5.79 50.22 -4.92
N GLU A 355 4.99 50.23 -5.99
CA GLU A 355 4.94 51.35 -6.93
C GLU A 355 4.42 52.65 -6.28
N GLU A 356 3.43 52.56 -5.40
CA GLU A 356 2.92 53.69 -4.62
C GLU A 356 3.97 54.24 -3.65
N ILE A 357 4.63 53.35 -2.90
CA ILE A 357 5.73 53.72 -2.00
C ILE A 357 6.87 54.37 -2.79
N ARG A 358 7.26 53.78 -3.92
CA ARG A 358 8.33 54.33 -4.77
C ARG A 358 7.98 55.72 -5.31
N LYS A 359 6.70 55.98 -5.62
CA LYS A 359 6.23 57.32 -5.99
C LYS A 359 6.36 58.29 -4.82
N ILE A 360 5.98 57.89 -3.61
CA ILE A 360 6.12 58.71 -2.39
C ILE A 360 7.60 59.02 -2.12
N ASP A 361 8.49 58.03 -2.18
CA ASP A 361 9.93 58.21 -1.97
C ASP A 361 10.56 59.11 -3.05
N ALA A 362 10.11 58.98 -4.30
CA ALA A 362 10.53 59.86 -5.40
C ALA A 362 10.05 61.32 -5.19
N MET A 363 8.85 61.52 -4.63
CA MET A 363 8.36 62.85 -4.26
C MET A 363 9.12 63.43 -3.06
N ALA A 364 9.39 62.62 -2.03
CA ALA A 364 10.13 63.03 -0.84
C ALA A 364 11.60 63.37 -1.15
N SER A 365 12.27 62.57 -1.99
CA SER A 365 13.64 62.83 -2.44
C SER A 365 13.75 64.09 -3.31
N ARG A 366 12.74 64.36 -4.17
CA ARG A 366 12.62 65.63 -4.89
C ARG A 366 12.44 66.83 -3.96
N ALA A 367 11.68 66.68 -2.86
CA ALA A 367 11.47 67.75 -1.89
C ALA A 367 12.70 68.03 -0.99
N THR A 368 13.57 67.05 -0.80
CA THR A 368 14.75 67.11 0.10
C THR A 368 16.08 67.32 -0.63
N GLY A 369 16.07 67.44 -1.97
CA GLY A 369 17.26 67.75 -2.78
C GLY A 369 18.32 66.65 -2.86
N SER A 370 18.03 65.44 -2.35
CA SER A 370 18.95 64.31 -2.39
C SER A 370 18.71 63.46 -3.64
N ALA A 371 19.47 63.73 -4.70
CA ALA A 371 19.50 62.89 -5.90
C ALA A 371 20.32 61.62 -5.63
N THR A 372 19.65 60.54 -5.22
CA THR A 372 20.31 59.22 -5.13
C THR A 372 20.11 58.49 -6.45
N SER A 373 21.21 58.25 -7.18
CA SER A 373 21.24 57.50 -8.43
C SER A 373 20.90 56.03 -8.18
N GLY A 374 19.66 55.64 -8.49
CA GLY A 374 19.20 54.25 -8.36
C GLY A 374 19.76 53.37 -9.46
N ASN A 375 20.74 52.54 -9.12
CA ASN A 375 21.23 51.46 -9.97
C ASN A 375 20.07 50.48 -10.26
N SER A 376 19.55 50.47 -11.49
CA SER A 376 18.62 49.46 -11.98
C SER A 376 19.39 48.18 -12.31
N SER A 377 19.78 47.42 -11.30
CA SER A 377 20.20 46.03 -11.50
C SER A 377 18.97 45.25 -11.95
N ALA A 378 18.90 44.93 -13.25
CA ALA A 378 17.89 44.02 -13.79
C ALA A 378 17.95 42.71 -13.00
N GLU A 379 16.86 42.40 -12.30
CA GLU A 379 16.77 41.26 -11.40
C GLU A 379 16.85 39.96 -12.21
N SER A 380 17.83 39.11 -11.94
CA SER A 380 18.08 37.89 -12.72
C SER A 380 16.87 36.92 -12.64
N PRO A 381 16.64 36.08 -13.67
CA PRO A 381 15.60 35.05 -13.62
C PRO A 381 15.95 33.98 -12.58
N LEU A 382 14.95 33.51 -11.83
CA LEU A 382 15.08 32.40 -10.89
C LEU A 382 15.33 31.10 -11.65
N THR A 383 16.20 30.24 -11.10
CA THR A 383 16.53 28.94 -11.69
C THR A 383 16.08 27.78 -10.80
N ASP A 384 15.88 26.59 -11.39
CA ASP A 384 15.53 25.37 -10.66
C ASP A 384 16.57 25.02 -9.58
N ALA A 385 17.86 25.25 -9.85
CA ALA A 385 18.94 25.03 -8.89
C ALA A 385 18.85 25.98 -7.68
N GLU A 386 18.55 27.25 -7.93
CA GLU A 386 18.33 28.26 -6.89
C GLU A 386 17.10 27.90 -6.04
N LEU A 387 16.00 27.51 -6.68
CA LEU A 387 14.78 27.07 -6.00
C LEU A 387 15.05 25.85 -5.10
N GLN A 388 15.71 24.82 -5.63
CA GLN A 388 16.01 23.61 -4.87
C GLN A 388 16.91 23.89 -3.67
N SER A 389 17.91 24.79 -3.82
CA SER A 389 18.76 25.24 -2.72
C SER A 389 17.97 26.00 -1.65
N ALA A 390 17.07 26.90 -2.04
CA ALA A 390 16.27 27.71 -1.14
C ALA A 390 15.26 26.86 -0.34
N LEU A 391 14.62 25.89 -1.00
CA LEU A 391 13.74 24.94 -0.33
C LEU A 391 14.50 24.04 0.65
N TYR A 392 15.69 23.56 0.27
CA TYR A 392 16.52 22.73 1.13
C TYR A 392 16.98 23.47 2.39
N VAL A 393 17.43 24.73 2.27
CA VAL A 393 17.80 25.57 3.42
C VAL A 393 16.60 25.78 4.36
N ASN A 394 15.42 26.04 3.81
CA ASN A 394 14.20 26.19 4.61
C ASN A 394 13.78 24.88 5.30
N SER A 395 14.05 23.71 4.69
CA SER A 395 13.76 22.41 5.30
C SER A 395 14.62 22.08 6.53
N LYS A 396 15.81 22.70 6.66
CA LYS A 396 16.75 22.48 7.78
C LYS A 396 16.55 23.42 8.96
N LYS A 397 15.68 24.43 8.85
CA LYS A 397 15.39 25.33 9.97
C LYS A 397 14.70 24.54 11.08
N PRO A 398 15.25 24.52 12.31
CA PRO A 398 14.67 23.76 13.41
C PRO A 398 13.23 24.24 13.65
N PHE A 399 12.29 23.31 13.56
CA PHE A 399 10.89 23.52 13.90
C PHE A 399 10.78 23.66 15.42
N TYR A 400 11.12 24.84 15.96
CA TYR A 400 10.76 25.17 17.33
C TYR A 400 9.23 25.18 17.43
N GLY A 401 8.72 24.26 18.25
CA GLY A 401 7.34 23.79 18.24
C GLY A 401 6.31 24.89 18.39
N LYS A 402 5.31 24.89 17.50
CA LYS A 402 4.02 25.51 17.77
C LYS A 402 3.29 24.67 18.82
N ILE A 403 3.38 25.08 20.09
CA ILE A 403 2.51 24.56 21.16
C ILE A 403 1.09 25.10 20.90
N PRO A 404 0.06 24.24 20.75
CA PRO A 404 -1.32 24.68 20.67
C PRO A 404 -1.70 25.42 21.97
N GLY A 405 -2.04 26.71 21.88
CA GLY A 405 -2.49 27.50 23.04
C GLY A 405 -1.62 28.72 23.43
N ILE A 406 -0.46 28.94 22.80
CA ILE A 406 0.44 30.09 23.13
C ILE A 406 0.69 31.01 21.91
N SER A 407 -0.26 31.09 20.97
CA SER A 407 -0.10 31.89 19.74
C SER A 407 -0.20 33.42 19.93
N LYS A 408 -0.40 33.92 21.16
CA LYS A 408 -0.64 35.35 21.43
C LYS A 408 0.54 36.13 22.01
N LEU A 409 1.67 35.49 22.34
CA LEU A 409 2.80 36.18 23.00
C LEU A 409 4.04 36.43 22.12
N ASN A 410 4.14 35.83 20.93
CA ASN A 410 5.28 36.05 20.03
C ASN A 410 5.14 37.25 19.07
N ASN A 411 3.98 37.91 19.01
CA ASN A 411 3.76 39.04 18.09
C ASN A 411 4.08 40.43 18.71
N VAL A 412 4.54 40.47 19.97
CA VAL A 412 4.76 41.74 20.69
C VAL A 412 6.25 42.10 20.84
N ILE A 413 7.17 41.15 20.69
CA ILE A 413 8.61 41.39 20.91
C ILE A 413 9.41 41.68 19.61
N LEU A 414 8.79 41.58 18.42
CA LEU A 414 9.43 41.92 17.14
C LEU A 414 9.10 43.33 16.60
N LYS A 415 8.32 44.15 17.33
CA LYS A 415 7.91 45.48 16.87
C LYS A 415 8.96 46.58 17.05
N TYR A 416 10.11 46.30 17.68
CA TYR A 416 11.11 47.33 18.02
C TYR A 416 12.50 47.10 17.44
N THR A 417 12.68 46.15 16.52
CA THR A 417 13.99 45.89 15.90
C THR A 417 13.87 45.48 14.44
N ASP A 418 13.13 46.23 13.61
CA ASP A 418 13.33 46.12 12.15
C ASP A 418 14.50 47.04 11.78
N SER A 419 15.71 46.49 11.86
CA SER A 419 16.96 47.23 11.59
C SER A 419 17.05 47.74 10.15
N ASN A 420 16.19 47.27 9.22
CA ASN A 420 16.07 47.81 7.87
C ASN A 420 14.74 47.42 7.18
N PRO A 421 13.70 48.29 7.19
CA PRO A 421 12.41 48.01 6.56
C PRO A 421 12.50 47.75 5.04
N ASP A 422 13.49 48.34 4.34
CA ASP A 422 13.69 48.11 2.90
C ASP A 422 14.15 46.68 2.61
N GLN A 423 15.05 46.15 3.42
CA GLN A 423 15.51 44.77 3.28
C GLN A 423 14.39 43.79 3.60
N THR A 424 13.58 44.06 4.63
CA THR A 424 12.41 43.23 4.96
C THR A 424 11.39 43.22 3.81
N ARG A 425 11.14 44.36 3.16
CA ARG A 425 10.28 44.46 1.97
C ARG A 425 10.83 43.65 0.78
N LYS A 426 12.08 43.88 0.40
CA LYS A 426 12.75 43.13 -0.68
C LYS A 426 12.75 41.62 -0.44
N ASN A 427 13.02 41.20 0.80
CA ASN A 427 12.98 39.79 1.17
C ASN A 427 11.57 39.20 1.05
N ARG A 428 10.52 39.94 1.43
CA ARG A 428 9.13 39.47 1.25
C ARG A 428 8.78 39.31 -0.22
N PHE A 429 9.17 40.27 -1.05
CA PHE A 429 8.94 40.23 -2.49
C PHE A 429 9.67 39.05 -3.14
N TYR A 430 10.95 38.87 -2.82
CA TYR A 430 11.75 37.72 -3.26
C TYR A 430 11.12 36.38 -2.83
N ASN A 431 10.73 36.24 -1.55
CA ASN A 431 10.10 35.02 -1.07
C ASN A 431 8.77 34.71 -1.76
N LEU A 432 7.98 35.74 -2.09
CA LEU A 432 6.73 35.57 -2.82
C LEU A 432 6.96 35.18 -4.28
N ARG A 433 7.94 35.80 -4.94
CA ARG A 433 8.38 35.43 -6.30
C ARG A 433 8.90 33.99 -6.34
N LEU A 434 9.74 33.61 -5.38
CA LEU A 434 10.22 32.24 -5.19
C LEU A 434 9.06 31.26 -4.97
N LYS A 435 8.04 31.64 -4.19
CA LYS A 435 6.85 30.80 -3.96
C LYS A 435 6.01 30.63 -5.22
N ILE A 436 5.84 31.67 -6.03
CA ILE A 436 5.16 31.59 -7.33
C ILE A 436 5.92 30.63 -8.23
N TYR A 437 7.23 30.82 -8.38
CA TYR A 437 8.08 29.96 -9.19
C TYR A 437 8.03 28.48 -8.74
N GLN A 438 8.03 28.24 -7.42
CA GLN A 438 7.83 26.90 -6.87
C GLN A 438 6.50 26.29 -7.29
N LEU A 439 5.40 27.05 -7.17
CA LEU A 439 4.06 26.57 -7.48
C LEU A 439 3.86 26.34 -8.98
N GLU A 440 4.47 27.18 -9.84
CA GLU A 440 4.48 26.99 -11.29
C GLU A 440 5.17 25.69 -11.67
N ARG A 441 6.37 25.44 -11.12
CA ARG A 441 7.09 24.19 -11.38
C ARG A 441 6.36 22.96 -10.84
N GLN A 442 5.71 23.08 -9.68
CA GLN A 442 4.87 22.02 -9.13
C GLN A 442 3.63 21.74 -9.97
N GLN A 443 3.00 22.78 -10.53
CA GLN A 443 1.87 22.63 -11.43
C GLN A 443 2.30 21.88 -12.70
N GLU A 444 3.38 22.31 -13.33
CA GLU A 444 3.91 21.70 -14.56
C GLU A 444 4.19 20.19 -14.38
N ILE A 445 4.89 19.80 -13.30
CA ILE A 445 5.16 18.40 -13.00
C ILE A 445 3.87 17.61 -12.79
N LEU A 446 2.89 18.17 -12.06
CA LEU A 446 1.63 17.49 -11.81
C LEU A 446 0.78 17.34 -13.07
N GLU A 447 0.76 18.34 -13.96
CA GLU A 447 0.04 18.28 -15.24
C GLU A 447 0.64 17.23 -16.18
N GLU A 448 1.98 17.18 -16.27
CA GLU A 448 2.71 16.19 -17.08
C GLU A 448 2.45 14.75 -16.56
N GLU A 449 2.51 14.56 -15.25
CA GLU A 449 2.38 13.23 -14.65
C GLU A 449 0.94 12.74 -14.58
N LEU A 450 -0.05 13.62 -14.36
CA LEU A 450 -1.43 13.22 -14.08
C LEU A 450 -2.03 12.42 -15.24
N GLY A 451 -1.79 12.82 -16.49
CA GLY A 451 -2.23 12.08 -17.67
C GLY A 451 -1.67 10.65 -17.70
N LYS A 452 -0.38 10.49 -17.39
CA LYS A 452 0.23 9.15 -17.33
C LYS A 452 -0.29 8.31 -16.16
N ILE A 453 -0.49 8.91 -14.97
CA ILE A 453 -1.08 8.21 -13.81
C ILE A 453 -2.49 7.73 -14.16
N ASN A 454 -3.26 8.58 -14.83
CA ASN A 454 -4.60 8.32 -15.30
C ASN A 454 -4.66 7.08 -16.22
N ASP A 455 -3.78 7.02 -17.21
CA ASP A 455 -3.69 5.91 -18.16
C ASP A 455 -3.23 4.61 -17.47
N GLU A 456 -2.16 4.67 -16.66
CA GLU A 456 -1.65 3.47 -15.98
C GLU A 456 -2.66 2.88 -14.99
N VAL A 457 -3.34 3.73 -14.22
CA VAL A 457 -4.38 3.28 -13.28
C VAL A 457 -5.58 2.71 -14.02
N TRP A 458 -5.99 3.32 -15.14
CA TRP A 458 -7.06 2.79 -15.97
C TRP A 458 -6.73 1.38 -16.48
N ASP A 459 -5.57 1.23 -17.11
CA ASP A 459 -5.12 -0.04 -17.66
C ASP A 459 -4.97 -1.11 -16.57
N GLU A 460 -4.45 -0.74 -15.40
CA GLU A 460 -4.32 -1.63 -14.26
C GLU A 460 -5.69 -2.12 -13.77
N LEU A 461 -6.70 -1.24 -13.68
CA LEU A 461 -8.06 -1.61 -13.27
C LEU A 461 -8.75 -2.50 -14.31
N VAL A 462 -8.53 -2.27 -15.59
CA VAL A 462 -9.06 -3.11 -16.68
C VAL A 462 -8.44 -4.50 -16.62
N ARG A 463 -7.09 -4.60 -16.60
CA ARG A 463 -6.37 -5.87 -16.46
C ARG A 463 -6.80 -6.63 -15.20
N PHE A 464 -6.91 -5.92 -14.09
CA PHE A 464 -7.37 -6.50 -12.83
C PHE A 464 -8.79 -7.03 -12.93
N HIS A 465 -9.72 -6.30 -13.55
CA HIS A 465 -11.10 -6.76 -13.66
C HIS A 465 -11.21 -8.00 -14.55
N GLU A 466 -10.42 -8.09 -15.62
CA GLU A 466 -10.33 -9.28 -16.47
C GLU A 466 -9.77 -10.48 -15.69
N TRP A 467 -8.62 -10.31 -15.03
CA TRP A 467 -8.02 -11.32 -14.16
C TRP A 467 -9.00 -11.79 -13.07
N PHE A 468 -9.66 -10.83 -12.39
CA PHE A 468 -10.61 -11.09 -11.32
C PHE A 468 -11.76 -11.99 -11.80
N ARG A 469 -12.30 -11.71 -13.00
CA ARG A 469 -13.35 -12.54 -13.62
C ARG A 469 -12.85 -13.94 -13.93
N GLY A 470 -11.66 -14.07 -14.52
CA GLY A 470 -11.06 -15.36 -14.84
C GLY A 470 -10.84 -16.22 -13.61
N VAL A 471 -10.25 -15.64 -12.55
CA VAL A 471 -10.04 -16.35 -11.28
C VAL A 471 -11.36 -16.71 -10.62
N LEU A 472 -12.36 -15.84 -10.63
CA LEU A 472 -13.68 -16.14 -10.06
C LEU A 472 -14.36 -17.30 -10.81
N ALA A 473 -14.29 -17.32 -12.15
CA ALA A 473 -14.82 -18.43 -12.95
C ALA A 473 -14.10 -19.74 -12.61
N GLN A 474 -12.77 -19.72 -12.48
CA GLN A 474 -12.00 -20.90 -12.10
C GLN A 474 -12.37 -21.42 -10.70
N ILE A 475 -12.56 -20.51 -9.74
CA ILE A 475 -13.00 -20.86 -8.38
C ILE A 475 -14.35 -21.58 -8.41
N VAL A 476 -15.30 -21.10 -9.22
CA VAL A 476 -16.63 -21.73 -9.37
C VAL A 476 -16.51 -23.13 -9.99
N VAL A 477 -15.70 -23.29 -11.03
CA VAL A 477 -15.45 -24.59 -11.66
C VAL A 477 -14.81 -25.57 -10.67
N ASP A 478 -13.79 -25.13 -9.94
CA ASP A 478 -13.10 -25.95 -8.93
C ASP A 478 -14.06 -26.37 -7.82
N TYR A 479 -14.89 -25.44 -7.33
CA TYR A 479 -15.88 -25.73 -6.29
C TYR A 479 -16.94 -26.73 -6.76
N ASN A 480 -17.48 -26.55 -7.96
CA ASN A 480 -18.47 -27.47 -8.53
C ASN A 480 -17.90 -28.88 -8.73
N ARG A 481 -16.65 -28.97 -9.21
CA ARG A 481 -15.96 -30.25 -9.40
C ARG A 481 -15.79 -31.00 -8.07
N GLN A 482 -15.30 -30.32 -7.04
CA GLN A 482 -15.07 -30.88 -5.72
C GLN A 482 -16.38 -31.32 -5.06
N LEU A 483 -17.45 -30.55 -5.22
CA LEU A 483 -18.77 -30.93 -4.73
C LEU A 483 -19.34 -32.14 -5.50
N GLY A 484 -19.14 -32.19 -6.82
CA GLY A 484 -19.52 -33.33 -7.64
C GLY A 484 -18.80 -34.62 -7.24
N GLU A 485 -17.48 -34.55 -7.04
CA GLU A 485 -16.67 -35.67 -6.53
C GLU A 485 -17.18 -36.16 -5.18
N PHE A 486 -17.45 -35.24 -4.24
CA PHE A 486 -18.02 -35.58 -2.93
C PHE A 486 -19.37 -36.31 -3.06
N ILE A 487 -20.29 -35.82 -3.88
CA ILE A 487 -21.60 -36.44 -4.09
C ILE A 487 -21.43 -37.84 -4.70
N HIS A 488 -20.56 -37.98 -5.70
CA HIS A 488 -20.31 -39.25 -6.38
C HIS A 488 -19.73 -40.30 -5.42
N MET A 489 -18.73 -39.94 -4.62
CA MET A 489 -18.13 -40.86 -3.63
C MET A 489 -19.14 -41.32 -2.57
N ASN A 490 -20.04 -40.43 -2.13
CA ASN A 490 -21.12 -40.81 -1.23
C ASN A 490 -22.09 -41.77 -1.91
N LEU A 491 -22.52 -41.47 -3.15
CA LEU A 491 -23.43 -42.33 -3.91
C LEU A 491 -22.85 -43.75 -4.08
N GLU A 492 -21.60 -43.87 -4.51
CA GLU A 492 -20.92 -45.16 -4.69
C GLU A 492 -20.87 -45.96 -3.38
N ALA A 493 -20.63 -45.28 -2.24
CA ALA A 493 -20.63 -45.93 -0.93
C ALA A 493 -22.01 -46.50 -0.57
N TRP A 494 -23.09 -45.75 -0.85
CA TRP A 494 -24.47 -46.19 -0.60
C TRP A 494 -24.92 -47.29 -1.55
N GLU A 495 -24.65 -47.18 -2.85
CA GLU A 495 -24.96 -48.22 -3.84
C GLU A 495 -24.21 -49.53 -3.55
N GLY A 496 -22.94 -49.43 -3.14
CA GLY A 496 -22.15 -50.59 -2.74
C GLY A 496 -22.69 -51.32 -1.50
N CYS A 497 -23.46 -50.64 -0.65
CA CYS A 497 -24.15 -51.23 0.50
C CYS A 497 -25.51 -51.82 0.12
N TYR A 498 -26.21 -51.25 -0.86
CA TYR A 498 -27.50 -51.77 -1.32
C TYR A 498 -27.35 -53.03 -2.20
N ASN A 499 -26.30 -53.07 -3.02
CA ASN A 499 -26.06 -54.15 -3.98
C ASN A 499 -25.32 -55.37 -3.39
N ARG A 500 -25.08 -55.39 -2.07
CA ARG A 500 -24.42 -56.49 -1.33
C ARG A 500 -25.33 -56.95 -0.20
#